data_AF-A0A9P4YCZ8-F1
#
_entry.id   AF-A0A9P4YCZ8-F1
#
_cell.length_a   1.000
_cell.length_b   1.000
_cell.length_c   1.000
_cell.angle_alpha   90.00
_cell.angle_beta   90.00
_cell.angle_gamma   90.00
#
_symmetry.space_group_name_H-M   'P 1'
#
loop_
_entity.id
_entity.type
_entity.pdbx_description
1 polymer ?
#
loop_
_entity_poly.entity_id
_entity_poly.type
_entity_poly.pdbx_seq_one_letter_code
_entity_poly.pdbx_strand_id
1 'polypeptide(L)'
;MVQFVFTPWRNRAELLRVRSQLYPHPSFTTQTAAATTTTTTTTPPLPPRSPWWSGPEELRAIESAIARVFMWVHRGGCPHVVESTALLMSAIVFDERGGHDAVSGAGVTAGYVVGFTRYKPFLFFFLSSFSLHLPLPTSSHLCRLTIGEGNFRFVTGLLDSHQDKARKLSMYGVAKTLGLPASFVELRHQGTHEPMPSLGQLRPAARRALVWIWEYYWKNLPEGEAEEDEEE
;
A
#
# COMPACT_ATOMS: atom_id res chain seq x y z
N MET A 1 -18.68 -12.61 -25.07
CA MET A 1 -18.98 -11.23 -24.61
C MET A 1 -17.63 -10.59 -24.28
N VAL A 2 -17.24 -9.56 -25.02
CA VAL A 2 -15.90 -8.93 -24.89
C VAL A 2 -15.82 -8.26 -23.52
N GLN A 3 -14.85 -8.65 -22.70
CA GLN A 3 -14.68 -8.10 -21.35
C GLN A 3 -13.93 -6.77 -21.45
N PHE A 4 -14.67 -5.66 -21.46
CA PHE A 4 -14.07 -4.33 -21.33
C PHE A 4 -13.64 -4.11 -19.88
N VAL A 5 -12.33 -3.92 -19.66
CA VAL A 5 -11.75 -3.62 -18.35
C VAL A 5 -11.49 -2.11 -18.28
N PHE A 6 -12.29 -1.41 -17.47
CA PHE A 6 -12.09 0.02 -17.25
C PHE A 6 -10.97 0.25 -16.22
N THR A 7 -9.91 0.93 -16.65
CA THR A 7 -8.79 1.32 -15.76
C THR A 7 -8.83 2.82 -15.45
N PRO A 8 -8.40 3.25 -14.24
CA PRO A 8 -8.47 4.66 -13.85
C PRO A 8 -7.31 5.53 -14.38
N TRP A 9 -6.23 4.90 -14.85
CA TRP A 9 -5.10 5.54 -15.54
C TRP A 9 -5.40 5.69 -17.02
N ARG A 10 -4.82 6.73 -17.64
CA ARG A 10 -5.08 7.07 -19.04
C ARG A 10 -4.44 6.06 -20.00
N ASN A 11 -3.22 5.65 -19.71
CA ASN A 11 -2.46 4.69 -20.51
C ASN A 11 -1.56 3.85 -19.61
N ARG A 12 -1.06 2.73 -20.16
CA ARG A 12 -0.19 1.80 -19.42
C ARG A 12 1.11 2.46 -18.95
N ALA A 13 1.66 3.36 -19.76
CA ALA A 13 2.86 4.13 -19.44
C ALA A 13 2.70 4.96 -18.14
N GLU A 14 1.52 5.51 -17.87
CA GLU A 14 1.24 6.25 -16.63
C GLU A 14 1.37 5.35 -15.39
N LEU A 15 0.86 4.12 -15.49
CA LEU A 15 0.98 3.14 -14.41
C LEU A 15 2.44 2.72 -14.17
N LEU A 16 3.19 2.46 -15.25
CA LEU A 16 4.61 2.11 -15.16
C LEU A 16 5.46 3.26 -14.59
N ARG A 17 5.11 4.51 -14.91
CA ARG A 17 5.73 5.68 -14.30
C ARG A 17 5.44 5.78 -12.80
N VAL A 18 4.20 5.52 -12.38
CA VAL A 18 3.87 5.47 -10.94
C VAL A 18 4.62 4.34 -10.24
N ARG A 19 4.74 3.17 -10.87
CA ARG A 19 5.55 2.04 -10.37
C ARG A 19 6.99 2.48 -10.11
N SER A 20 7.65 3.10 -11.10
CA SER A 20 9.06 3.51 -10.97
C SER A 20 9.26 4.61 -9.92
N GLN A 21 8.26 5.48 -9.73
CA GLN A 21 8.30 6.50 -8.69
C GLN A 21 8.11 5.93 -7.28
N LEU A 22 7.24 4.93 -7.09
CA LEU A 22 7.00 4.29 -5.79
C LEU A 22 8.13 3.34 -5.36
N TYR A 23 8.82 2.72 -6.31
CA TYR A 23 9.91 1.78 -6.09
C TYR A 23 11.19 2.26 -6.79
N PRO A 24 11.83 3.34 -6.32
CA PRO A 24 13.05 3.88 -6.94
C PRO A 24 14.26 2.95 -6.77
N HIS A 25 14.24 2.05 -5.79
CA HIS A 25 15.39 1.22 -5.45
C HIS A 25 15.74 0.22 -6.57
N PRO A 26 17.02 0.12 -6.98
CA PRO A 26 17.44 -0.73 -8.10
C PRO A 26 17.13 -2.21 -7.87
N SER A 27 17.07 -2.66 -6.61
CA SER A 27 16.69 -4.05 -6.28
C SER A 27 15.34 -4.46 -6.85
N PHE A 28 14.39 -3.54 -6.97
CA PHE A 28 13.08 -3.83 -7.58
C PHE A 28 13.19 -3.84 -9.10
N THR A 29 13.94 -2.92 -9.70
CA THR A 29 14.10 -2.82 -11.16
C THR A 29 14.93 -3.97 -11.75
N THR A 30 16.05 -4.34 -11.13
CA THR A 30 16.96 -5.40 -11.64
C THR A 30 16.33 -6.80 -11.55
N GLN A 31 15.42 -7.02 -10.61
CA GLN A 31 14.72 -8.31 -10.45
C GLN A 31 13.80 -8.66 -11.62
N THR A 32 13.35 -7.66 -12.41
CA THR A 32 12.54 -7.88 -13.60
C THR A 32 13.36 -8.47 -14.75
N ALA A 33 14.62 -8.06 -14.91
CA ALA A 33 15.48 -8.52 -16.02
C ALA A 33 16.08 -9.93 -15.79
N ALA A 34 16.27 -10.34 -14.52
CA ALA A 34 16.90 -11.62 -14.19
C ALA A 34 15.92 -12.81 -14.03
N ALA A 35 14.60 -12.58 -14.11
CA ALA A 35 13.59 -13.58 -13.78
C ALA A 35 13.23 -14.53 -14.95
N THR A 36 14.23 -15.16 -15.57
CA THR A 36 14.04 -16.36 -16.40
C THR A 36 14.69 -17.58 -15.73
N THR A 37 14.33 -17.91 -14.49
CA THR A 37 14.43 -19.28 -13.92
C THR A 37 13.89 -19.35 -12.49
N THR A 38 12.82 -20.14 -12.29
CA THR A 38 12.52 -20.99 -11.11
C THR A 38 12.93 -20.55 -9.70
N THR A 39 11.97 -20.29 -8.79
CA THR A 39 11.73 -21.09 -7.54
C THR A 39 10.61 -20.53 -6.65
N THR A 40 9.71 -21.43 -6.24
CA THR A 40 8.79 -21.31 -5.11
C THR A 40 9.54 -21.10 -3.79
N THR A 41 9.47 -19.91 -3.20
CA THR A 41 9.81 -19.69 -1.78
C THR A 41 8.70 -18.85 -1.15
N THR A 42 7.99 -19.45 -0.20
CA THR A 42 6.78 -18.96 0.50
C THR A 42 7.01 -17.73 1.39
N THR A 43 8.16 -17.06 1.27
CA THR A 43 8.51 -15.90 2.09
C THR A 43 9.00 -14.78 1.18
N PRO A 44 8.34 -13.60 1.18
CA PRO A 44 8.77 -12.48 0.37
C PRO A 44 10.20 -12.07 0.74
N PRO A 45 10.99 -11.56 -0.23
CA PRO A 45 12.33 -11.09 0.05
C PRO A 45 12.31 -10.03 1.16
N LEU A 46 13.37 -10.00 1.97
CA LEU A 46 13.49 -9.00 3.02
C LEU A 46 13.58 -7.60 2.40
N PRO A 47 12.99 -6.57 3.05
CA PRO A 47 13.11 -5.20 2.57
C PRO A 47 14.58 -4.76 2.54
N PRO A 48 14.93 -3.83 1.63
CA PRO A 48 16.28 -3.32 1.53
C PRO A 48 16.74 -2.74 2.88
N ARG A 49 18.02 -2.95 3.21
CA ARG A 49 18.65 -2.40 4.43
C ARG A 49 18.93 -0.90 4.28
N SER A 50 19.08 -0.43 3.05
CA SER A 50 19.16 0.98 2.69
C SER A 50 17.81 1.70 2.91
N PRO A 51 17.83 3.03 3.05
CA PRO A 51 16.62 3.85 2.96
C PRO A 51 15.82 3.54 1.68
N TRP A 52 14.50 3.71 1.73
CA TRP A 52 13.63 3.41 0.59
C TRP A 52 13.83 4.38 -0.58
N TRP A 53 14.27 5.59 -0.28
CA TRP A 53 14.73 6.63 -1.22
C TRP A 53 16.03 7.24 -0.70
N SER A 54 16.89 7.71 -1.60
CA SER A 54 18.22 8.24 -1.28
C SER A 54 18.24 9.77 -1.19
N GLY A 55 17.33 10.45 -1.90
CA GLY A 55 17.38 11.90 -2.06
C GLY A 55 16.01 12.62 -1.99
N PRO A 56 16.01 13.96 -1.86
CA PRO A 56 14.80 14.76 -1.79
C PRO A 56 14.01 14.78 -3.11
N GLU A 57 14.67 14.57 -4.25
CA GLU A 57 14.01 14.46 -5.55
C GLU A 57 13.15 13.19 -5.64
N GLU A 58 13.70 12.04 -5.24
CA GLU A 58 12.97 10.77 -5.17
C GLU A 58 11.79 10.86 -4.19
N LEU A 59 11.98 11.53 -3.05
CA LEU A 59 10.89 11.77 -2.10
C LEU A 59 9.76 12.57 -2.74
N ARG A 60 10.08 13.66 -3.46
CA ARG A 60 9.06 14.44 -4.20
C ARG A 60 8.38 13.61 -5.29
N ALA A 61 9.13 12.74 -5.97
CA ALA A 61 8.60 11.84 -6.99
C ALA A 61 7.60 10.85 -6.37
N ILE A 62 7.94 10.25 -5.23
CA ILE A 62 7.05 9.37 -4.44
C ILE A 62 5.79 10.13 -4.04
N GLU A 63 5.90 11.35 -3.50
CA GLU A 63 4.74 12.16 -3.12
C GLU A 63 3.83 12.48 -4.32
N SER A 64 4.42 12.79 -5.47
CA SER A 64 3.66 13.02 -6.71
C SER A 64 2.95 11.75 -7.20
N ALA A 65 3.56 10.58 -7.01
CA ALA A 65 2.99 9.30 -7.36
C ALA A 65 1.82 8.94 -6.44
N ILE A 66 1.99 9.14 -5.13
CA ILE A 66 0.93 8.96 -4.13
C ILE A 66 -0.28 9.83 -4.45
N ALA A 67 -0.07 11.13 -4.73
CA ALA A 67 -1.15 12.04 -5.09
C ALA A 67 -1.89 11.58 -6.35
N ARG A 68 -1.16 11.10 -7.37
CA ARG A 68 -1.74 10.56 -8.60
C ARG A 68 -2.57 9.30 -8.35
N VAL A 69 -2.07 8.35 -7.54
CA VAL A 69 -2.83 7.16 -7.17
C VAL A 69 -4.10 7.54 -6.43
N PHE A 70 -4.04 8.51 -5.50
CA PHE A 70 -5.26 8.98 -4.84
C PHE A 70 -6.25 9.58 -5.82
N MET A 71 -5.82 10.32 -6.83
CA MET A 71 -6.73 10.78 -7.90
C MET A 71 -7.41 9.62 -8.63
N TRP A 72 -6.69 8.54 -8.94
CA TRP A 72 -7.28 7.33 -9.52
C TRP A 72 -8.29 6.66 -8.60
N VAL A 73 -8.02 6.64 -7.29
CA VAL A 73 -8.94 6.08 -6.30
C VAL A 73 -10.24 6.89 -6.24
N HIS A 74 -10.17 8.22 -6.33
CA HIS A 74 -11.37 9.08 -6.37
C HIS A 74 -12.19 8.91 -7.66
N ARG A 75 -11.54 8.60 -8.79
CA ARG A 75 -12.24 8.28 -10.06
C ARG A 75 -12.97 6.95 -10.02
N GLY A 76 -12.61 6.04 -9.12
CA GLY A 76 -13.15 4.69 -9.02
C GLY A 76 -12.44 3.69 -9.93
N GLY A 77 -12.63 2.40 -9.65
CA GLY A 77 -12.02 1.31 -10.43
C GLY A 77 -10.52 1.08 -10.19
N CYS A 78 -9.93 1.72 -9.17
CA CYS A 78 -8.53 1.49 -8.80
C CYS A 78 -8.35 0.12 -8.12
N PRO A 79 -7.42 -0.74 -8.58
CA PRO A 79 -7.14 -2.00 -7.91
C PRO A 79 -6.67 -1.75 -6.47
N HIS A 80 -7.20 -2.57 -5.54
CA HIS A 80 -6.92 -2.41 -4.12
C HIS A 80 -5.43 -2.48 -3.77
N VAL A 81 -4.65 -3.27 -4.53
CA VAL A 81 -3.19 -3.37 -4.38
C VAL A 81 -2.47 -2.04 -4.68
N VAL A 82 -2.96 -1.27 -5.66
CA VAL A 82 -2.41 0.04 -6.02
C VAL A 82 -2.76 1.07 -4.93
N GLU A 83 -4.01 1.07 -4.47
CA GLU A 83 -4.46 1.91 -3.32
C GLU A 83 -3.62 1.60 -2.06
N SER A 84 -3.45 0.32 -1.73
CA SER A 84 -2.69 -0.12 -0.56
C SER A 84 -1.23 0.29 -0.61
N THR A 85 -0.61 0.23 -1.79
CA THR A 85 0.79 0.66 -1.98
C THR A 85 0.93 2.15 -1.66
N ALA A 86 0.04 2.99 -2.18
CA ALA A 86 0.06 4.43 -1.91
C ALA A 86 -0.20 4.75 -0.44
N LEU A 87 -1.15 4.06 0.21
CA LEU A 87 -1.43 4.22 1.63
C LEU A 87 -0.21 3.88 2.49
N LEU A 88 0.39 2.70 2.29
CA LEU A 88 1.59 2.27 3.00
C LEU A 88 2.76 3.25 2.78
N MET A 89 2.99 3.67 1.54
CA MET A 89 4.05 4.62 1.23
C MET A 89 3.82 5.97 1.90
N SER A 90 2.59 6.49 1.84
CA SER A 90 2.22 7.75 2.48
C SER A 90 2.44 7.70 4.01
N ALA A 91 2.17 6.55 4.62
CA ALA A 91 2.37 6.34 6.05
C ALA A 91 3.85 6.31 6.44
N ILE A 92 4.70 5.68 5.63
CA ILE A 92 6.15 5.67 5.84
C ILE A 92 6.72 7.08 5.67
N VAL A 93 6.32 7.81 4.62
CA VAL A 93 6.77 9.20 4.39
C VAL A 93 6.36 10.11 5.56
N PHE A 94 5.13 9.95 6.07
CA PHE A 94 4.65 10.71 7.22
C PHE A 94 5.47 10.42 8.48
N ASP A 95 5.79 9.15 8.72
CA ASP A 95 6.57 8.71 9.87
C ASP A 95 8.03 9.18 9.84
N GLU A 96 8.68 9.12 8.67
CA GLU A 96 10.07 9.57 8.51
C GLU A 96 10.22 11.10 8.63
N ARG A 97 9.16 11.87 8.40
CA ARG A 97 9.11 13.32 8.69
C ARG A 97 8.88 13.67 10.16
N GLY A 98 8.89 12.67 11.05
CA GLY A 98 8.88 12.89 12.50
C GLY A 98 7.52 13.26 13.10
N GLY A 99 6.42 13.18 12.34
CA GLY A 99 5.03 13.36 12.81
C GLY A 99 4.65 14.73 13.41
N HIS A 100 5.62 15.57 13.78
CA HIS A 100 5.45 16.83 14.51
C HIS A 100 5.56 18.07 13.60
N ASP A 101 6.56 18.10 12.70
CA ASP A 101 6.74 19.23 11.77
C ASP A 101 5.67 19.26 10.66
N ALA A 102 5.05 18.12 10.38
CA ALA A 102 4.00 17.96 9.36
C ALA A 102 2.62 18.45 9.80
N VAL A 103 2.32 18.55 11.11
CA VAL A 103 1.05 19.12 11.60
C VAL A 103 1.15 20.64 11.76
N SER A 104 2.33 21.16 12.10
CA SER A 104 2.57 22.61 12.21
C SER A 104 2.84 23.26 10.84
N GLY A 105 3.43 22.53 9.89
CA GLY A 105 3.52 22.89 8.47
C GLY A 105 2.74 21.90 7.61
N ALA A 106 1.41 21.88 7.72
CA ALA A 106 0.51 20.95 7.02
C ALA A 106 0.64 21.00 5.49
N GLY A 107 1.66 20.33 4.97
CA GLY A 107 1.81 20.00 3.58
C GLY A 107 0.92 18.82 3.20
N VAL A 108 0.41 18.88 1.97
CA VAL A 108 0.01 17.81 1.04
C VAL A 108 -0.12 16.39 1.63
N THR A 109 0.95 15.77 2.12
CA THR A 109 1.00 14.35 2.55
C THR A 109 0.19 14.03 3.81
N ALA A 110 0.19 14.89 4.83
CA ALA A 110 -0.64 14.69 6.03
C ALA A 110 -2.13 14.90 5.71
N GLY A 111 -2.43 15.84 4.81
CA GLY A 111 -3.78 16.09 4.32
C GLY A 111 -4.36 14.93 3.51
N TYR A 112 -3.54 14.19 2.76
CA TYR A 112 -4.00 13.01 2.02
C TYR A 112 -4.39 11.84 2.93
N VAL A 113 -3.57 11.52 3.94
CA VAL A 113 -3.88 10.45 4.89
C VAL A 113 -5.11 10.83 5.72
N VAL A 114 -5.14 12.05 6.30
CA VAL A 114 -6.27 12.50 7.13
C VAL A 114 -7.54 12.73 6.30
N GLY A 115 -7.44 13.24 5.07
CA GLY A 115 -8.57 13.44 4.16
C GLY A 115 -9.19 12.12 3.69
N PHE A 116 -8.37 11.10 3.43
CA PHE A 116 -8.85 9.80 2.97
C PHE A 116 -9.41 8.94 4.11
N THR A 117 -8.88 9.08 5.33
CA THR A 117 -9.47 8.50 6.55
C THR A 117 -10.90 8.99 6.82
N ARG A 118 -11.27 10.16 6.28
CA ARG A 118 -12.61 10.75 6.44
C ARG A 118 -13.63 10.30 5.38
N TYR A 119 -13.18 9.79 4.24
CA TYR A 119 -14.03 9.57 3.05
C TYR A 119 -14.46 8.11 2.80
N LYS A 120 -13.86 7.12 3.47
CA LYS A 120 -14.36 5.72 3.45
C LYS A 120 -14.95 5.36 4.83
N PRO A 121 -16.27 5.11 4.95
CA PRO A 121 -16.96 4.89 6.23
C PRO A 121 -16.47 3.65 7.01
N PHE A 122 -15.65 2.80 6.41
CA PHE A 122 -15.04 1.65 7.06
C PHE A 122 -14.11 2.05 8.22
N LEU A 123 -13.48 3.22 8.14
CA LEU A 123 -12.68 3.76 9.23
C LEU A 123 -13.53 4.39 10.34
N PHE A 124 -14.74 4.85 10.03
CA PHE A 124 -15.66 5.36 11.04
C PHE A 124 -16.06 4.26 12.03
N PHE A 125 -16.18 3.01 11.57
CA PHE A 125 -16.43 1.87 12.47
C PHE A 125 -15.20 1.53 13.34
N PHE A 126 -13.99 1.64 12.78
CA PHE A 126 -12.73 1.36 13.47
C PHE A 126 -12.36 2.46 14.49
N LEU A 127 -12.64 3.72 14.17
CA LEU A 127 -12.46 4.88 15.06
C LEU A 127 -13.62 5.01 16.07
N SER A 128 -14.84 4.54 15.73
CA SER A 128 -16.00 4.60 16.62
C SER A 128 -15.87 3.72 17.86
N SER A 129 -15.14 2.59 17.77
CA SER A 129 -14.84 1.75 18.95
C SER A 129 -13.66 2.25 19.77
N PHE A 130 -12.84 3.16 19.23
CA PHE A 130 -11.77 3.84 19.96
C PHE A 130 -12.30 5.16 20.53
N SER A 131 -13.18 5.01 21.53
CA SER A 131 -13.89 6.04 22.28
C SER A 131 -13.24 7.43 22.31
N LEU A 132 -13.95 8.40 21.72
CA LEU A 132 -14.45 9.64 22.32
C LEU A 132 -13.82 10.17 23.64
N HIS A 133 -12.50 10.19 23.79
CA HIS A 133 -11.78 11.04 24.76
C HIS A 133 -10.26 10.92 24.57
N LEU A 134 -9.67 11.61 23.58
CA LEU A 134 -8.21 11.72 23.54
C LEU A 134 -7.76 13.18 23.42
N PRO A 135 -6.85 13.65 24.31
CA PRO A 135 -6.15 14.91 24.13
C PRO A 135 -5.42 14.90 22.78
N LEU A 136 -5.13 16.09 22.24
CA LEU A 136 -4.38 16.30 20.99
C LEU A 136 -3.35 15.17 20.77
N PRO A 137 -3.52 14.34 19.73
CA PRO A 137 -2.72 13.14 19.57
C PRO A 137 -1.25 13.54 19.42
N THR A 138 -0.40 13.00 20.28
CA THR A 138 1.05 13.18 20.18
C THR A 138 1.55 12.65 18.83
N SER A 139 2.64 13.21 18.31
CA SER A 139 3.21 12.82 17.01
C SER A 139 3.47 11.32 16.89
N SER A 140 3.93 10.69 17.97
CA SER A 140 4.16 9.24 18.03
C SER A 140 2.87 8.41 17.94
N HIS A 141 1.77 8.90 18.51
CA HIS A 141 0.46 8.26 18.39
C HIS A 141 -0.11 8.41 16.99
N LEU A 142 0.02 9.59 16.37
CA LEU A 142 -0.39 9.79 14.99
C LEU A 142 0.36 8.87 14.03
N CYS A 143 1.70 8.82 14.10
CA CYS A 143 2.49 7.91 13.27
C CYS A 143 2.06 6.45 13.47
N ARG A 144 1.79 6.05 14.71
CA ARG A 144 1.36 4.68 15.04
C ARG A 144 0.01 4.36 14.41
N LEU A 145 -0.95 5.27 14.51
CA LEU A 145 -2.27 5.12 13.90
C LEU A 145 -2.19 5.09 12.37
N THR A 146 -1.44 6.00 11.76
CA THR A 146 -1.28 6.10 10.31
C THR A 146 -0.60 4.87 9.71
N ILE A 147 0.53 4.41 10.26
CA ILE A 147 1.20 3.19 9.76
C ILE A 147 0.34 1.95 10.04
N GLY A 148 -0.31 1.88 11.20
CA GLY A 148 -1.24 0.80 11.52
C GLY A 148 -2.38 0.71 10.51
N GLU A 149 -3.03 1.84 10.23
CA GLU A 149 -4.13 1.93 9.26
C GLU A 149 -3.72 1.44 7.88
N GLY A 150 -2.56 1.89 7.37
CA GLY A 150 -2.05 1.43 6.08
C GLY A 150 -1.84 -0.09 6.04
N ASN A 151 -1.26 -0.68 7.09
CA ASN A 151 -1.09 -2.15 7.19
C ASN A 151 -2.44 -2.87 7.26
N PHE A 152 -3.37 -2.41 8.09
CA PHE A 152 -4.63 -3.11 8.32
C PHE A 152 -5.56 -3.04 7.12
N ARG A 153 -5.55 -1.92 6.38
CA ARG A 153 -6.31 -1.77 5.14
C ARG A 153 -5.73 -2.61 4.03
N PHE A 154 -4.40 -2.64 3.89
CA PHE A 154 -3.74 -3.56 2.97
C PHE A 154 -4.24 -5.00 3.18
N VAL A 155 -4.17 -5.50 4.42
CA VAL A 155 -4.58 -6.88 4.73
C VAL A 155 -6.07 -7.09 4.51
N THR A 156 -6.91 -6.22 5.06
CA THR A 156 -8.37 -6.41 5.01
C THR A 156 -8.87 -6.33 3.56
N GLY A 157 -8.54 -5.26 2.83
CA GLY A 157 -9.07 -5.11 1.48
C GLY A 157 -8.44 -6.07 0.46
N LEU A 158 -7.18 -6.52 0.66
CA LEU A 158 -6.61 -7.58 -0.17
C LEU A 158 -7.35 -8.90 0.06
N LEU A 159 -7.57 -9.31 1.30
CA LEU A 159 -8.24 -10.57 1.61
C LEU A 159 -9.71 -10.53 1.21
N ASP A 160 -10.40 -9.42 1.44
CA ASP A 160 -11.80 -9.24 1.04
C ASP A 160 -11.97 -9.29 -0.48
N SER A 161 -11.03 -8.71 -1.24
CA SER A 161 -11.07 -8.78 -2.71
C SER A 161 -10.94 -10.20 -3.28
N HIS A 162 -10.37 -11.13 -2.50
CA HIS A 162 -10.18 -12.54 -2.87
C HIS A 162 -11.16 -13.49 -2.14
N GLN A 163 -12.12 -12.95 -1.38
CA GLN A 163 -13.18 -13.77 -0.81
C GLN A 163 -14.18 -14.18 -1.88
N ASP A 164 -14.45 -15.49 -1.95
CA ASP A 164 -15.52 -16.02 -2.78
C ASP A 164 -16.89 -15.67 -2.16
N LYS A 165 -17.82 -15.21 -3.01
CA LYS A 165 -19.20 -14.91 -2.62
C LYS A 165 -19.96 -16.18 -2.20
N ALA A 166 -19.57 -17.34 -2.74
CA ALA A 166 -20.25 -18.61 -2.48
C ALA A 166 -19.77 -19.28 -1.17
N ARG A 167 -18.48 -19.19 -0.82
CA ARG A 167 -17.93 -19.72 0.42
C ARG A 167 -17.00 -18.74 1.10
N LYS A 168 -17.43 -18.24 2.25
CA LYS A 168 -16.62 -17.37 3.12
C LYS A 168 -15.55 -18.19 3.83
N LEU A 169 -14.32 -18.13 3.34
CA LEU A 169 -13.14 -18.64 4.04
C LEU A 169 -12.73 -17.68 5.16
N SER A 170 -12.07 -18.20 6.20
CA SER A 170 -11.46 -17.34 7.22
C SER A 170 -10.36 -16.46 6.60
N MET A 171 -10.05 -15.32 7.24
CA MET A 171 -8.95 -14.45 6.77
C MET A 171 -7.62 -15.22 6.64
N TYR A 172 -7.36 -16.15 7.56
CA TYR A 172 -6.22 -17.07 7.49
C TYR A 172 -6.29 -18.04 6.30
N GLY A 173 -7.48 -18.57 6.00
CA GLY A 173 -7.70 -19.43 4.84
C GLY A 173 -7.42 -18.70 3.53
N VAL A 174 -7.94 -17.49 3.37
CA VAL A 174 -7.70 -16.64 2.18
C VAL A 174 -6.22 -16.24 2.08
N ALA A 175 -5.59 -15.89 3.20
CA ALA A 175 -4.16 -15.55 3.22
C ALA A 175 -3.30 -16.74 2.76
N LYS A 176 -3.64 -17.96 3.21
CA LYS A 176 -2.95 -19.18 2.79
C LYS A 176 -3.09 -19.44 1.30
N THR A 177 -4.25 -19.19 0.70
CA THR A 177 -4.45 -19.36 -0.74
C THR A 177 -3.66 -18.35 -1.58
N LEU A 178 -3.44 -17.14 -1.06
CA LEU A 178 -2.67 -16.09 -1.74
C LEU A 178 -1.16 -16.17 -1.46
N GLY A 179 -0.72 -17.06 -0.58
CA GLY A 179 0.66 -17.07 -0.11
C GLY A 179 1.04 -15.81 0.71
N LEU A 180 0.04 -15.14 1.30
CA LEU A 180 0.28 -14.02 2.21
C LEU A 180 0.76 -14.56 3.57
N PRO A 181 1.90 -14.09 4.10
CA PRO A 181 2.37 -14.52 5.42
C PRO A 181 1.33 -14.29 6.52
N ALA A 182 1.09 -15.32 7.33
CA ALA A 182 0.12 -15.27 8.44
C ALA A 182 0.42 -14.15 9.44
N SER A 183 1.68 -13.70 9.54
CA SER A 183 2.08 -12.55 10.36
C SER A 183 1.33 -11.26 10.03
N PHE A 184 0.89 -11.07 8.78
CA PHE A 184 0.11 -9.88 8.41
C PHE A 184 -1.33 -9.97 8.90
N VAL A 185 -1.92 -11.17 8.85
CA VAL A 185 -3.27 -11.43 9.39
C VAL A 185 -3.27 -11.28 10.91
N GLU A 186 -2.23 -11.79 11.57
CA GLU A 186 -2.03 -11.64 13.00
C GLU A 186 -1.86 -10.16 13.39
N LEU A 187 -1.01 -9.42 12.67
CA LEU A 187 -0.83 -7.99 12.92
C LEU A 187 -2.15 -7.21 12.82
N ARG A 188 -3.01 -7.54 11.85
CA ARG A 188 -4.36 -6.98 11.73
C ARG A 188 -5.24 -7.40 12.91
N HIS A 189 -5.21 -8.68 13.30
CA HIS A 189 -5.97 -9.19 14.43
C HIS A 189 -5.63 -8.42 15.73
N GLN A 190 -4.33 -8.25 15.99
CA GLN A 190 -3.82 -7.47 17.12
C GLN A 190 -4.32 -6.02 17.09
N GLY A 191 -4.26 -5.35 15.95
CA GLY A 191 -4.75 -3.98 15.82
C GLY A 191 -6.25 -3.79 16.06
N THR A 192 -7.06 -4.85 15.92
CA THR A 192 -8.51 -4.85 16.16
C THR A 192 -8.93 -5.29 17.56
N HIS A 193 -8.23 -6.27 18.13
CA HIS A 193 -8.69 -6.99 19.31
C HIS A 193 -7.73 -6.87 20.50
N GLU A 194 -6.48 -6.50 20.26
CA GLU A 194 -5.43 -6.35 21.26
C GLU A 194 -4.98 -4.88 21.36
N PRO A 195 -4.15 -4.52 22.36
CA PRO A 195 -3.48 -3.23 22.35
C PRO A 195 -2.74 -2.95 21.04
N MET A 196 -2.87 -1.71 20.56
CA MET A 196 -2.25 -1.25 19.31
C MET A 196 -0.74 -1.61 19.25
N PRO A 197 -0.28 -2.28 18.18
CA PRO A 197 1.12 -2.65 18.03
C PRO A 197 2.08 -1.45 18.08
N SER A 198 3.30 -1.69 18.54
CA SER A 198 4.32 -0.65 18.62
C SER A 198 4.80 -0.20 17.24
N LEU A 199 5.33 1.04 17.14
CA LEU A 199 5.94 1.54 15.90
C LEU A 199 7.10 0.65 15.41
N GLY A 200 7.83 0.03 16.34
CA GLY A 200 8.91 -0.91 16.03
C GLY A 200 8.42 -2.18 15.32
N GLN A 201 7.16 -2.58 15.50
CA GLN A 201 6.54 -3.69 14.76
C GLN A 201 5.88 -3.22 13.46
N LEU A 202 5.22 -2.06 13.48
CA LEU A 202 4.47 -1.53 12.34
C LEU A 202 5.36 -1.08 11.18
N ARG A 203 6.49 -0.41 11.46
CA ARG A 203 7.44 0.04 10.42
C ARG A 203 8.00 -1.11 9.58
N PRO A 204 8.61 -2.17 10.16
CA PRO A 204 9.11 -3.28 9.37
C PRO A 204 7.97 -4.07 8.72
N ALA A 205 6.78 -4.13 9.33
CA ALA A 205 5.62 -4.73 8.69
C ALA A 205 5.20 -3.97 7.42
N ALA A 206 5.13 -2.65 7.45
CA ALA A 206 4.80 -1.82 6.29
C ALA A 206 5.80 -2.01 5.14
N ARG A 207 7.10 -2.02 5.46
CA ARG A 207 8.17 -2.26 4.48
C ARG A 207 8.08 -3.68 3.88
N ARG A 208 7.84 -4.71 4.70
CA ARG A 208 7.60 -6.08 4.21
C ARG A 208 6.34 -6.17 3.34
N ALA A 209 5.27 -5.45 3.68
CA ALA A 209 4.05 -5.42 2.90
C ALA A 209 4.32 -4.83 1.50
N LEU A 210 5.06 -3.72 1.41
CA LEU A 210 5.44 -3.12 0.12
C LEU A 210 6.25 -4.07 -0.77
N VAL A 211 7.18 -4.83 -0.18
CA VAL A 211 7.94 -5.85 -0.92
C VAL A 211 7.05 -7.01 -1.37
N TRP A 212 6.14 -7.46 -0.52
CA TRP A 212 5.19 -8.50 -0.89
C TRP A 212 4.28 -8.03 -2.04
N ILE A 213 3.78 -6.80 -2.00
CA ILE A 213 2.96 -6.23 -3.09
C ILE A 213 3.77 -6.11 -4.39
N TRP A 214 5.08 -5.83 -4.30
CA TRP A 214 5.96 -5.81 -5.46
C TRP A 214 5.98 -7.16 -6.17
N GLU A 215 6.29 -8.24 -5.45
CA GLU A 215 6.35 -9.61 -6.01
C GLU A 215 4.98 -10.10 -6.49
N TYR A 216 3.92 -9.74 -5.77
CA TYR A 216 2.56 -10.18 -6.10
C TYR A 216 2.00 -9.48 -7.35
N TYR A 217 2.20 -8.16 -7.47
CA TYR A 217 1.52 -7.33 -8.46
C TYR A 217 2.49 -6.55 -9.37
N TRP A 218 3.32 -5.66 -8.82
CA TRP A 218 4.04 -4.66 -9.62
C TRP A 218 5.10 -5.24 -10.57
N LYS A 219 5.75 -6.34 -10.16
CA LYS A 219 6.74 -7.06 -10.96
C LYS A 219 6.13 -7.77 -12.18
N ASN A 220 4.88 -8.23 -12.04
CA ASN A 220 4.19 -9.02 -13.06
C ASN A 220 3.46 -8.14 -14.09
N LEU A 221 3.65 -6.83 -14.03
CA LEU A 221 3.08 -5.89 -14.98
C LEU A 221 3.86 -5.98 -16.30
N PRO A 222 3.23 -6.35 -17.45
CA PRO A 222 3.91 -6.34 -18.75
C PRO A 222 4.56 -4.99 -19.03
N GLU A 223 5.82 -5.04 -19.44
CA GLU A 223 6.64 -3.89 -19.82
C GLU A 223 6.36 -3.52 -21.28
N GLY A 224 5.13 -3.07 -21.55
CA GLY A 224 4.72 -2.51 -22.85
C GLY A 224 4.94 -3.43 -24.05
N GLU A 225 3.89 -4.13 -24.48
CA GLU A 225 3.74 -4.30 -25.93
C GLU A 225 3.45 -2.89 -26.48
N ALA A 226 4.27 -2.47 -27.45
CA ALA A 226 3.85 -1.42 -28.36
C ALA A 226 2.48 -1.83 -28.90
N GLU A 227 1.53 -0.90 -28.93
CA GLU A 227 0.35 -1.06 -29.77
C GLU A 227 0.87 -1.21 -31.20
N GLU A 228 1.07 -2.45 -31.65
CA GLU A 228 1.20 -2.79 -33.07
C GLU A 228 -0.17 -2.53 -33.68
N ASP A 229 -0.23 -1.43 -34.43
CA ASP A 229 -1.07 -1.19 -35.62
C ASP A 229 -2.49 -1.78 -35.61
N GLU A 230 -3.47 -0.91 -35.33
CA GLU A 230 -4.75 -0.97 -36.05
C GLU A 230 -4.84 0.28 -36.94
N GLU A 231 -4.17 0.21 -38.10
CA GLU A 231 -4.63 0.89 -39.30
C GLU A 231 -5.93 0.20 -39.77
N GLU A 232 -7.05 0.91 -39.74
CA GLU A 232 -8.12 0.77 -40.73
C GLU A 232 -8.87 2.11 -40.94
#